data_AF-A0A7K1B0U6-F1
#
_entry.id   AF-A0A7K1B0U6-F1
#
_cell.length_a   1.000
_cell.length_b   1.000
_cell.length_c   1.000
_cell.angle_alpha   90.00
_cell.angle_beta   90.00
_cell.angle_gamma   90.00
#
_symmetry.space_group_name_H-M   'P 1'
#
loop_
_entity.id
_entity.type
_entity.pdbx_description
1 polymer ?
#
loop_
_entity_poly.entity_id
_entity_poly.type
_entity_poly.pdbx_seq_one_letter_code
_entity_poly.pdbx_strand_id
1 'polypeptide(L)'
;MRRALTASFTVVALMGLTGCSQGGDDEGTPIEPASTGSGSRSVTVCASDGGPIEPDGLLTPCSVNGLDFGMSRDLVMPAAIEMFGPFDFESTEEYPEPTTDGRFAAEFGDETFALRIMSYACFPNSLCLFFGGDEEADLVFTGWQLLGGSVTDIDLATASGVTLGSSWADHLDEIVLEAGCEWTAVAAHEGMNLILLSSDEFFGTAGVLAEELPDPTTVKVDGAYAGEISIPTDGFC
;
A
#
# COMPACT_ATOMS: atom_id res chain seq x y z
N MET A 1 -20.37 14.98 -29.21
CA MET A 1 -18.95 15.18 -28.82
C MET A 1 -18.90 16.18 -27.68
N ARG A 2 -18.87 15.72 -26.43
CA ARG A 2 -18.62 16.54 -25.24
C ARG A 2 -17.31 16.03 -24.64
N ARG A 3 -16.28 16.89 -24.60
CA ARG A 3 -15.00 16.59 -23.96
C ARG A 3 -15.19 16.72 -22.45
N ALA A 4 -14.92 15.66 -21.71
CA ALA A 4 -14.69 15.74 -20.28
C ALA A 4 -13.25 16.26 -20.07
N LEU A 5 -13.11 17.32 -19.27
CA LEU A 5 -11.83 17.81 -18.80
C LEU A 5 -11.50 17.06 -17.50
N THR A 6 -10.46 16.23 -17.52
CA THR A 6 -9.86 15.66 -16.32
C THR A 6 -8.96 16.73 -15.71
N ALA A 7 -9.22 17.11 -14.45
CA ALA A 7 -8.34 17.96 -13.66
C ALA A 7 -7.53 17.08 -12.72
N SER A 8 -6.24 16.89 -13.01
CA SER A 8 -5.28 16.29 -12.09
C SER A 8 -4.68 17.40 -11.23
N PHE A 9 -4.80 17.30 -9.91
CA PHE A 9 -4.10 18.17 -8.97
C PHE A 9 -2.92 17.41 -8.39
N THR A 10 -1.71 17.75 -8.85
CA THR A 10 -0.47 17.30 -8.21
C THR A 10 -0.15 18.23 -7.06
N VAL A 11 -0.24 17.74 -5.82
CA VAL A 11 0.29 18.44 -4.65
C VAL A 11 1.76 18.04 -4.50
N VAL A 12 2.66 18.96 -4.83
CA VAL A 12 4.09 18.83 -4.52
C VAL A 12 4.27 19.24 -3.05
N ALA A 13 4.46 18.27 -2.16
CA ALA A 13 4.89 18.56 -0.80
C ALA A 13 6.40 18.89 -0.80
N LEU A 14 6.72 20.18 -0.66
CA LEU A 14 8.08 20.65 -0.41
C LEU A 14 8.49 20.24 1.02
N MET A 15 9.49 19.36 1.16
CA MET A 15 10.12 19.11 2.46
C MET A 15 10.91 20.36 2.90
N GLY A 16 10.41 21.03 3.94
CA GLY A 16 11.12 22.09 4.65
C GLY A 16 11.65 21.58 5.99
N LEU A 17 12.96 21.39 6.09
CA LEU A 17 13.68 21.13 7.34
C LEU A 17 13.77 22.41 8.19
N THR A 18 13.25 22.38 9.41
CA THR A 18 13.66 23.21 10.59
C THR A 18 13.13 22.47 11.83
N GLY A 19 13.88 22.04 12.83
CA GLY A 19 15.05 22.64 13.49
C GLY A 19 14.65 22.93 14.95
N CYS A 20 15.02 22.05 15.88
CA CYS A 20 14.70 22.15 17.31
C CYS A 20 15.34 23.38 17.98
N SER A 21 14.63 24.06 18.91
CA SER A 21 15.25 24.81 20.02
C SER A 21 14.30 25.08 21.21
N GLN A 22 14.89 25.15 22.40
CA GLN A 22 14.33 25.13 23.76
C GLN A 22 13.79 26.47 24.29
N GLY A 23 12.76 26.39 25.16
CA GLY A 23 12.74 27.05 26.49
C GLY A 23 11.98 28.37 26.67
N GLY A 24 11.12 28.44 27.70
CA GLY A 24 10.73 29.69 28.39
C GLY A 24 9.25 29.84 28.75
N ASP A 25 8.99 30.14 30.02
CA ASP A 25 7.70 30.13 30.75
C ASP A 25 6.66 31.24 30.40
N ASP A 26 5.42 31.00 30.86
CA ASP A 26 4.34 31.92 31.25
C ASP A 26 3.65 32.85 30.20
N GLU A 27 2.41 32.52 29.83
CA GLU A 27 1.20 33.25 30.29
C GLU A 27 -0.07 32.65 29.63
N GLY A 28 -1.11 32.45 30.44
CA GLY A 28 -2.34 31.79 30.04
C GLY A 28 -3.08 32.48 28.90
N THR A 29 -3.26 31.75 27.81
CA THR A 29 -4.32 31.99 26.83
C THR A 29 -5.11 30.69 26.70
N PRO A 30 -6.46 30.68 26.84
CA PRO A 30 -7.22 29.48 26.57
C PRO A 30 -6.97 29.10 25.11
N ILE A 31 -6.35 27.94 24.89
CA ILE A 31 -6.27 27.35 23.56
C ILE A 31 -7.70 26.89 23.27
N GLU A 32 -8.43 27.69 22.50
CA GLU A 32 -9.70 27.32 21.89
C GLU A 32 -9.46 25.96 21.19
N PRO A 33 -10.28 24.92 21.43
CA PRO A 33 -10.06 23.64 20.76
C PRO A 33 -10.11 23.91 19.26
N ALA A 34 -8.98 23.65 18.58
CA ALA A 34 -8.93 23.71 17.13
C ALA A 34 -10.08 22.84 16.63
N SER A 35 -11.01 23.50 15.93
CA SER A 35 -12.13 22.87 15.25
C SER A 35 -11.59 21.62 14.55
N THR A 36 -12.11 20.46 14.95
CA THR A 36 -11.96 19.21 14.22
C THR A 36 -12.57 19.44 12.84
N GLY A 37 -11.72 19.89 11.92
CA GLY A 37 -12.05 19.89 10.51
C GLY A 37 -12.30 18.44 10.14
N SER A 38 -13.56 18.10 9.92
CA SER A 38 -13.97 16.95 9.13
C SER A 38 -13.45 17.19 7.71
N GLY A 39 -12.14 17.00 7.55
CA GLY A 39 -11.54 16.87 6.24
C GLY A 39 -12.00 15.52 5.74
N SER A 40 -12.94 15.50 4.79
CA SER A 40 -13.15 14.34 3.93
C SER A 40 -11.78 13.99 3.34
N ARG A 41 -11.11 12.98 3.92
CA ARG A 41 -9.84 12.47 3.43
C ARG A 41 -10.17 11.45 2.36
N SER A 42 -9.71 11.73 1.15
CA SER A 42 -10.00 10.92 -0.01
C SER A 42 -9.05 9.73 -0.03
N VAL A 43 -9.58 8.52 0.07
CA VAL A 43 -8.95 7.34 -0.54
C VAL A 43 -8.73 7.67 -2.02
N THR A 44 -7.62 7.22 -2.61
CA THR A 44 -7.48 7.23 -4.06
C THR A 44 -8.55 6.31 -4.65
N VAL A 45 -9.72 6.87 -4.93
CA VAL A 45 -10.79 6.18 -5.66
C VAL A 45 -10.38 6.21 -7.11
N CYS A 46 -9.93 5.07 -7.60
CA CYS A 46 -9.73 4.92 -9.02
C CYS A 46 -11.11 4.92 -9.69
N ALA A 47 -11.24 5.63 -10.81
CA ALA A 47 -12.48 5.61 -11.57
C ALA A 47 -12.74 4.19 -12.04
N SER A 48 -13.67 3.49 -11.40
CA SER A 48 -14.19 2.22 -11.89
C SER A 48 -15.13 2.50 -13.05
N ASP A 49 -14.79 2.00 -14.24
CA ASP A 49 -15.74 1.95 -15.36
C ASP A 49 -16.70 0.75 -15.21
N GLY A 50 -16.64 0.00 -14.10
CA GLY A 50 -17.42 -1.23 -13.91
C GLY A 50 -17.12 -2.26 -15.01
N GLY A 51 -15.86 -2.33 -15.43
CA GLY A 51 -15.39 -3.26 -16.46
C GLY A 51 -15.68 -4.72 -16.07
N PRO A 52 -15.80 -5.63 -17.04
CA PRO A 52 -16.00 -7.03 -16.74
C PRO A 52 -14.86 -7.56 -15.86
N ILE A 53 -15.21 -8.36 -14.85
CA ILE A 53 -14.26 -9.17 -14.08
C ILE A 53 -13.45 -9.98 -15.10
N GLU A 54 -12.16 -9.68 -15.22
CA GLU A 54 -11.31 -10.39 -16.17
C GLU A 54 -11.11 -11.82 -15.68
N PRO A 55 -11.16 -12.83 -16.57
CA PRO A 55 -10.77 -14.16 -16.19
C PRO A 55 -9.25 -14.13 -15.97
N ASP A 56 -8.83 -14.57 -14.77
CA ASP A 56 -7.44 -14.74 -14.35
C ASP A 56 -6.87 -13.55 -13.55
N GLY A 57 -7.14 -13.54 -12.23
CA GLY A 57 -6.22 -13.06 -11.19
C GLY A 57 -5.52 -11.71 -11.38
N LEU A 58 -6.14 -10.73 -12.02
CA LEU A 58 -5.46 -9.49 -12.40
C LEU A 58 -5.20 -8.59 -11.17
N LEU A 59 -3.95 -8.22 -10.99
CA LEU A 59 -3.49 -7.20 -10.04
C LEU A 59 -3.29 -5.87 -10.76
N THR A 60 -3.88 -4.81 -10.21
CA THR A 60 -3.66 -3.45 -10.71
C THR A 60 -3.36 -2.51 -9.53
N PRO A 61 -2.83 -1.30 -9.80
CA PRO A 61 -2.64 -0.27 -8.77
C PRO A 61 -3.90 0.12 -8.00
N CYS A 62 -5.06 -0.29 -8.49
CA CYS A 62 -6.38 0.20 -8.07
C CYS A 62 -7.36 -0.90 -7.73
N SER A 63 -7.03 -2.17 -8.01
CA SER A 63 -7.98 -3.26 -7.92
C SER A 63 -7.31 -4.62 -7.86
N VAL A 64 -8.08 -5.60 -7.38
CA VAL A 64 -7.77 -7.02 -7.50
C VAL A 64 -8.95 -7.69 -8.18
N ASN A 65 -8.72 -8.25 -9.36
CA ASN A 65 -9.72 -9.00 -10.12
C ASN A 65 -11.07 -8.27 -10.29
N GLY A 66 -11.03 -6.95 -10.54
CA GLY A 66 -12.23 -6.11 -10.70
C GLY A 66 -12.87 -5.63 -9.39
N LEU A 67 -12.31 -5.97 -8.22
CA LEU A 67 -12.65 -5.32 -6.95
C LEU A 67 -11.87 -4.01 -6.86
N ASP A 68 -12.54 -2.88 -7.03
CA ASP A 68 -11.87 -1.58 -7.09
C ASP A 68 -11.79 -0.90 -5.73
N PHE A 69 -10.74 -0.10 -5.52
CA PHE A 69 -10.63 0.75 -4.35
C PHE A 69 -11.83 1.69 -4.20
N GLY A 70 -12.29 1.85 -2.97
CA GLY A 70 -13.49 2.60 -2.60
C GLY A 70 -14.77 1.78 -2.57
N MET A 71 -14.78 0.53 -3.07
CA MET A 71 -15.92 -0.37 -2.86
C MET A 71 -16.08 -0.70 -1.36
N SER A 72 -17.31 -0.79 -0.87
CA SER A 72 -17.54 -1.11 0.54
C SER A 72 -17.06 -2.52 0.88
N ARG A 73 -16.54 -2.70 2.10
CA ARG A 73 -16.12 -4.01 2.61
C ARG A 73 -17.23 -5.05 2.49
N ASP A 74 -18.48 -4.66 2.74
CA ASP A 74 -19.67 -5.51 2.63
C ASP A 74 -19.93 -6.05 1.21
N LEU A 75 -19.45 -5.36 0.17
CA LEU A 75 -19.52 -5.84 -1.21
C LEU A 75 -18.27 -6.64 -1.58
N VAL A 76 -17.10 -6.20 -1.16
CA VAL A 76 -15.81 -6.79 -1.54
C VAL A 76 -15.59 -8.14 -0.86
N MET A 77 -15.84 -8.25 0.44
CA MET A 77 -15.52 -9.47 1.19
C MET A 77 -16.28 -10.71 0.69
N PRO A 78 -17.61 -10.67 0.43
CA PRO A 78 -18.30 -11.81 -0.14
C PRO A 78 -17.76 -12.22 -1.52
N ALA A 79 -17.45 -11.24 -2.38
CA ALA A 79 -16.90 -11.50 -3.71
C ALA A 79 -15.47 -12.07 -3.64
N ALA A 80 -14.62 -11.54 -2.77
CA ALA A 80 -13.28 -12.04 -2.53
C ALA A 80 -13.30 -13.49 -2.01
N ILE A 81 -14.23 -13.82 -1.11
CA ILE A 81 -14.40 -15.20 -0.61
C ILE A 81 -14.84 -16.15 -1.73
N GLU A 82 -15.69 -15.71 -2.65
CA GLU A 82 -16.10 -16.50 -3.81
C GLU A 82 -14.91 -16.77 -4.76
N MET A 83 -14.02 -15.78 -4.94
CA MET A 83 -12.89 -15.86 -5.86
C MET A 83 -11.66 -16.57 -5.30
N PHE A 84 -11.27 -16.26 -4.06
CA PHE A 84 -10.03 -16.70 -3.44
C PHE A 84 -10.23 -17.77 -2.36
N GLY A 85 -11.48 -18.12 -2.05
CA GLY A 85 -11.84 -19.01 -0.95
C GLY A 85 -11.95 -18.27 0.38
N PRO A 86 -12.22 -19.00 1.48
CA PRO A 86 -12.28 -18.39 2.81
C PRO A 86 -10.92 -17.79 3.19
N PHE A 87 -10.93 -16.65 3.87
CA PHE A 87 -9.71 -16.08 4.45
C PHE A 87 -9.19 -16.94 5.60
N ASP A 88 -7.87 -17.01 5.76
CA ASP A 88 -7.20 -17.71 6.86
C ASP A 88 -7.14 -16.85 8.12
N PHE A 89 -7.07 -15.53 7.93
CA PHE A 89 -6.90 -14.56 9.00
C PHE A 89 -7.62 -13.25 8.67
N GLU A 90 -8.22 -12.64 9.70
CA GLU A 90 -8.79 -11.30 9.63
C GLU A 90 -8.49 -10.57 10.94
N SER A 91 -8.13 -9.30 10.83
CA SER A 91 -7.90 -8.41 11.96
C SER A 91 -8.47 -7.02 11.69
N THR A 92 -8.73 -6.31 12.78
CA THR A 92 -9.07 -4.89 12.77
C THR A 92 -8.20 -4.19 13.79
N GLU A 93 -7.64 -3.06 13.39
CA GLU A 93 -6.70 -2.27 14.16
C GLU A 93 -7.11 -0.79 14.14
N GLU A 94 -6.87 -0.11 15.25
CA GLU A 94 -7.07 1.32 15.38
C GLU A 94 -5.73 2.06 15.32
N TYR A 95 -5.73 3.15 14.57
CA TYR A 95 -4.64 4.12 14.44
C TYR A 95 -5.16 5.45 15.00
N PRO A 96 -5.14 5.63 16.34
CA PRO A 96 -5.84 6.73 16.98
C PRO A 96 -5.12 8.08 16.82
N GLU A 97 -3.80 8.07 16.69
CA GLU A 97 -2.94 9.25 16.81
C GLU A 97 -2.63 9.86 15.44
N PRO A 98 -3.06 11.10 15.12
CA PRO A 98 -2.73 11.74 13.86
C PRO A 98 -1.25 12.09 13.79
N THR A 99 -0.62 11.82 12.64
CA THR A 99 0.77 12.18 12.36
C THR A 99 0.86 13.48 11.56
N THR A 100 2.05 14.08 11.47
CA THR A 100 2.26 15.36 10.77
C THR A 100 2.21 15.25 9.25
N ASP A 101 2.44 14.06 8.70
CA ASP A 101 2.35 13.73 7.27
C ASP A 101 0.92 13.36 6.83
N GLY A 102 -0.06 13.44 7.74
CA GLY A 102 -1.47 13.23 7.43
C GLY A 102 -1.91 11.77 7.47
N ARG A 103 -1.08 10.87 8.01
CA ARG A 103 -1.45 9.50 8.37
C ARG A 103 -1.92 9.45 9.83
N PHE A 104 -2.14 8.24 10.32
CA PHE A 104 -2.40 7.94 11.72
C PHE A 104 -1.43 6.85 12.17
N ALA A 105 -0.93 6.96 13.39
CA ALA A 105 -0.04 5.98 14.01
C ALA A 105 -0.84 5.03 14.90
N ALA A 106 -0.38 3.77 14.96
CA ALA A 106 -0.83 2.80 15.95
C ALA A 106 -0.49 3.28 17.37
N GLU A 107 -1.12 2.69 18.39
CA GLU A 107 -0.93 3.08 19.80
C GLU A 107 0.55 3.14 20.23
N PHE A 108 1.39 2.24 19.68
CA PHE A 108 2.82 2.17 19.99
C PHE A 108 3.71 2.97 19.02
N GLY A 109 3.14 3.57 17.97
CA GLY A 109 3.86 4.39 16.99
C GLY A 109 4.82 3.61 16.08
N ASP A 110 4.70 2.29 16.04
CA ASP A 110 5.49 1.36 15.23
C ASP A 110 4.98 1.23 13.79
N GLU A 111 3.70 1.49 13.55
CA GLU A 111 3.10 1.50 12.22
C GLU A 111 2.22 2.72 11.99
N THR A 112 2.04 3.07 10.71
CA THR A 112 1.14 4.13 10.26
C THR A 112 0.20 3.66 9.15
N PHE A 113 -1.04 4.15 9.21
CA PHE A 113 -2.08 3.91 8.21
C PHE A 113 -2.74 5.22 7.78
N ALA A 114 -3.31 5.27 6.58
CA ALA A 114 -3.91 6.50 6.04
C ALA A 114 -5.22 6.90 6.74
N LEU A 115 -5.89 5.96 7.39
CA LEU A 115 -7.21 6.12 8.01
C LEU A 115 -7.17 5.66 9.49
N ARG A 116 -8.20 5.99 10.27
CA ARG A 116 -8.21 5.70 11.71
C ARG A 116 -8.45 4.23 12.03
N ILE A 117 -9.26 3.57 11.22
CA ILE A 117 -9.55 2.14 11.36
C ILE A 117 -9.01 1.44 10.13
N MET A 118 -8.22 0.40 10.37
CA MET A 118 -7.81 -0.56 9.35
C MET A 118 -8.47 -1.90 9.65
N SER A 119 -9.01 -2.55 8.64
CA SER A 119 -9.33 -3.98 8.72
C SER A 119 -8.66 -4.68 7.54
N TYR A 120 -8.12 -5.86 7.75
CA TYR A 120 -7.53 -6.63 6.67
C TYR A 120 -7.85 -8.11 6.80
N ALA A 121 -7.99 -8.76 5.64
CA ALA A 121 -8.25 -10.19 5.54
C ALA A 121 -7.24 -10.83 4.60
N CYS A 122 -6.56 -11.87 5.08
CA CYS A 122 -5.54 -12.60 4.33
C CYS A 122 -6.05 -13.98 3.92
N PHE A 123 -5.86 -14.30 2.65
CA PHE A 123 -6.34 -15.50 1.98
C PHE A 123 -5.21 -16.54 1.84
N PRO A 124 -5.55 -17.82 1.61
CA PRO A 124 -4.57 -18.90 1.50
C PRO A 124 -3.49 -18.66 0.44
N ASN A 125 -3.81 -17.88 -0.59
CA ASN A 125 -2.88 -17.48 -1.65
C ASN A 125 -1.92 -16.34 -1.26
N SER A 126 -1.80 -16.02 0.03
CA SER A 126 -0.96 -14.94 0.57
C SER A 126 -1.37 -13.53 0.10
N LEU A 127 -2.56 -13.41 -0.51
CA LEU A 127 -3.20 -12.13 -0.79
C LEU A 127 -3.86 -11.63 0.50
N CYS A 128 -3.56 -10.40 0.90
CA CYS A 128 -4.27 -9.67 1.93
C CYS A 128 -5.00 -8.48 1.30
N LEU A 129 -6.28 -8.33 1.62
CA LEU A 129 -7.08 -7.17 1.25
C LEU A 129 -7.16 -6.23 2.45
N PHE A 130 -6.91 -4.94 2.22
CA PHE A 130 -6.92 -3.90 3.22
C PHE A 130 -8.13 -2.99 3.03
N PHE A 131 -8.78 -2.70 4.14
CA PHE A 131 -9.93 -1.84 4.23
C PHE A 131 -9.65 -0.73 5.22
N GLY A 132 -10.12 0.47 4.92
CA GLY A 132 -9.93 1.62 5.78
C GLY A 132 -11.20 2.46 5.90
N GLY A 133 -11.33 3.13 7.05
CA GLY A 133 -12.43 4.03 7.34
C GLY A 133 -12.16 4.87 8.59
N ASP A 134 -13.04 5.84 8.84
CA ASP A 134 -13.02 6.60 10.10
C ASP A 134 -13.65 5.80 11.25
N GLU A 135 -14.54 4.85 10.91
CA GLU A 135 -15.26 3.94 11.81
C GLU A 135 -15.39 2.55 11.15
N GLU A 136 -15.55 1.49 11.95
CA GLU A 136 -15.71 0.11 11.42
C GLU A 136 -16.89 -0.05 10.46
N ALA A 137 -17.94 0.75 10.63
CA ALA A 137 -19.15 0.68 9.80
C ALA A 137 -18.93 1.21 8.37
N ASP A 138 -17.89 2.02 8.14
CA ASP A 138 -17.65 2.75 6.90
C ASP A 138 -16.40 2.27 6.15
N LEU A 139 -15.98 1.02 6.42
CA LEU A 139 -14.81 0.42 5.78
C LEU A 139 -15.00 0.26 4.27
N VAL A 140 -14.06 0.83 3.51
CA VAL A 140 -13.94 0.66 2.06
C VAL A 140 -12.64 -0.05 1.72
N PHE A 141 -12.59 -0.74 0.60
CA PHE A 141 -11.38 -1.37 0.10
C PHE A 141 -10.36 -0.30 -0.29
N THR A 142 -9.17 -0.31 0.30
CA THR A 142 -8.17 0.75 0.13
C THR A 142 -6.86 0.27 -0.45
N GLY A 143 -6.55 -1.01 -0.33
CA GLY A 143 -5.25 -1.54 -0.71
C GLY A 143 -5.23 -3.06 -0.72
N TRP A 144 -4.20 -3.62 -1.33
CA TRP A 144 -3.93 -5.05 -1.30
C TRP A 144 -2.43 -5.29 -1.19
N GLN A 145 -2.08 -6.44 -0.64
CA GLN A 145 -0.70 -6.92 -0.55
C GLN A 145 -0.66 -8.41 -0.88
N LEU A 146 0.38 -8.82 -1.57
CA LEU A 146 0.72 -10.18 -1.86
C LEU A 146 2.14 -10.40 -1.31
N LEU A 147 2.30 -11.31 -0.34
CA LEU A 147 3.60 -11.63 0.25
C LEU A 147 4.04 -13.04 -0.13
N GLY A 148 5.34 -13.21 -0.30
CA GLY A 148 5.97 -14.50 -0.54
C GLY A 148 5.83 -15.38 0.70
N GLY A 149 5.45 -16.65 0.50
CA GLY A 149 5.30 -17.56 1.63
C GLY A 149 4.69 -18.91 1.29
N SER A 150 3.84 -18.98 0.26
CA SER A 150 3.31 -20.26 -0.25
C SER A 150 2.81 -20.10 -1.68
N VAL A 151 3.35 -20.90 -2.60
CA VAL A 151 2.82 -21.02 -3.96
C VAL A 151 1.44 -21.65 -3.85
N THR A 152 0.41 -20.95 -4.31
CA THR A 152 -0.95 -21.50 -4.38
C THR A 152 -1.43 -21.52 -5.81
N ASP A 153 -2.46 -22.32 -6.07
CA ASP A 153 -3.01 -22.58 -7.42
C ASP A 153 -3.73 -21.37 -8.05
N ILE A 154 -3.69 -20.19 -7.44
CA ILE A 154 -4.23 -18.94 -8.00
C ILE A 154 -3.07 -18.09 -8.49
N ASP A 155 -2.87 -18.07 -9.80
CA ASP A 155 -1.91 -17.20 -10.48
C ASP A 155 -2.45 -15.76 -10.48
N LEU A 156 -2.10 -14.99 -9.45
CA LEU A 156 -2.28 -13.54 -9.47
C LEU A 156 -1.12 -12.91 -10.27
N ALA A 157 -1.46 -12.08 -11.24
CA ALA A 157 -0.50 -11.47 -12.15
C ALA A 157 -0.82 -9.99 -12.41
N THR A 158 0.22 -9.19 -12.66
CA THR A 158 0.08 -7.83 -13.17
C THR A 158 -0.42 -7.83 -14.62
N ALA A 159 -0.72 -6.65 -15.18
CA ALA A 159 -1.16 -6.55 -16.58
C ALA A 159 -0.07 -6.98 -17.58
N SER A 160 1.20 -6.77 -17.23
CA SER A 160 2.38 -7.27 -17.94
C SER A 160 2.69 -8.76 -17.71
N GLY A 161 1.97 -9.43 -16.79
CA GLY A 161 2.15 -10.84 -16.48
C GLY A 161 3.23 -11.14 -15.44
N VAL A 162 3.66 -10.15 -14.65
CA VAL A 162 4.57 -10.36 -13.51
C VAL A 162 3.80 -11.08 -12.39
N THR A 163 4.37 -12.16 -11.87
CA THR A 163 3.82 -12.95 -10.75
C THR A 163 4.85 -13.10 -9.63
N LEU A 164 4.43 -13.66 -8.49
CA LEU A 164 5.40 -14.11 -7.48
C LEU A 164 6.36 -15.13 -8.09
N GLY A 165 7.65 -14.96 -7.83
CA GLY A 165 8.72 -15.79 -8.37
C GLY A 165 9.18 -15.40 -9.77
N SER A 166 8.56 -14.40 -10.42
CA SER A 166 9.10 -13.81 -11.66
C SER A 166 10.54 -13.34 -11.45
N SER A 167 11.40 -13.57 -12.45
CA SER A 167 12.80 -13.12 -12.38
C SER A 167 12.90 -11.64 -12.69
N TRP A 168 13.70 -10.89 -11.94
CA TRP A 168 13.96 -9.49 -12.28
C TRP A 168 14.60 -9.37 -13.67
N ALA A 169 15.52 -10.28 -14.02
CA ALA A 169 16.14 -10.38 -15.35
C ALA A 169 15.15 -10.42 -16.54
N ASP A 170 13.98 -11.02 -16.37
CA ASP A 170 12.99 -11.19 -17.45
C ASP A 170 12.10 -9.96 -17.63
N HIS A 171 12.13 -9.02 -16.67
CA HIS A 171 11.26 -7.83 -16.60
C HIS A 171 12.04 -6.53 -16.34
N LEU A 172 13.36 -6.52 -16.60
CA LEU A 172 14.28 -5.43 -16.27
C LEU A 172 13.85 -4.05 -16.78
N ASP A 173 13.28 -4.00 -17.98
CA ASP A 173 12.90 -2.74 -18.64
C ASP A 173 11.68 -2.07 -17.95
N GLU A 174 10.96 -2.81 -17.09
CA GLU A 174 9.68 -2.40 -16.51
C GLU A 174 9.76 -2.14 -15.00
N ILE A 175 10.88 -2.48 -14.35
CA ILE A 175 11.06 -2.44 -12.90
C ILE A 175 12.07 -1.35 -12.53
N VAL A 176 11.63 -0.35 -11.78
CA VAL A 176 12.49 0.76 -11.29
C VAL A 176 12.69 0.61 -9.80
N LEU A 177 13.91 0.33 -9.35
CA LEU A 177 14.23 0.26 -7.93
C LEU A 177 14.07 1.62 -7.26
N GLU A 178 13.41 1.64 -6.11
CA GLU A 178 13.18 2.83 -5.29
C GLU A 178 14.02 2.82 -4.02
N ALA A 179 14.08 1.68 -3.34
CA ALA A 179 14.79 1.52 -2.07
C ALA A 179 15.35 0.10 -1.93
N GLY A 180 16.45 -0.02 -1.19
CA GLY A 180 17.08 -1.30 -0.85
C GLY A 180 17.10 -1.53 0.65
N CYS A 181 17.12 -2.80 1.05
CA CYS A 181 17.19 -3.21 2.44
C CYS A 181 17.76 -4.62 2.56
N GLU A 182 19.06 -4.72 2.85
CA GLU A 182 19.74 -6.01 2.94
C GLU A 182 19.44 -6.87 1.70
N TRP A 183 18.68 -7.95 1.86
CA TRP A 183 18.33 -8.89 0.78
C TRP A 183 17.12 -8.48 -0.05
N THR A 184 16.37 -7.46 0.36
CA THR A 184 15.15 -7.02 -0.32
C THR A 184 15.30 -5.64 -0.93
N ALA A 185 14.46 -5.36 -1.93
CA ALA A 185 14.28 -4.02 -2.47
C ALA A 185 12.81 -3.76 -2.79
N VAL A 186 12.43 -2.49 -2.74
CA VAL A 186 11.15 -2.01 -3.24
C VAL A 186 11.37 -1.44 -4.63
N ALA A 187 10.51 -1.81 -5.57
CA ALA A 187 10.56 -1.31 -6.94
C ALA A 187 9.18 -0.89 -7.43
N ALA A 188 9.09 0.24 -8.12
CA ALA A 188 7.88 0.65 -8.80
C ALA A 188 7.68 -0.19 -10.07
N HIS A 189 6.45 -0.65 -10.27
CA HIS A 189 6.02 -1.37 -11.47
C HIS A 189 4.54 -1.14 -11.74
N GLU A 190 4.20 -0.62 -12.93
CA GLU A 190 2.81 -0.36 -13.36
C GLU A 190 1.98 0.52 -12.41
N GLY A 191 2.61 1.27 -11.48
CA GLY A 191 1.91 2.04 -10.43
C GLY A 191 1.65 1.26 -9.14
N MET A 192 2.14 0.04 -9.05
CA MET A 192 2.23 -0.79 -7.85
C MET A 192 3.68 -0.80 -7.33
N ASN A 193 3.87 -1.37 -6.15
CA ASN A 193 5.19 -1.65 -5.59
C ASN A 193 5.44 -3.15 -5.60
N LEU A 194 6.59 -3.56 -6.10
CA LEU A 194 7.10 -4.92 -6.01
C LEU A 194 8.13 -5.01 -4.88
N ILE A 195 8.08 -6.12 -4.15
CA ILE A 195 9.14 -6.51 -3.22
C ILE A 195 10.00 -7.52 -3.96
N LEU A 196 11.26 -7.18 -4.16
CA LEU A 196 12.26 -8.04 -4.77
C LEU A 196 13.10 -8.69 -3.69
N LEU A 197 13.46 -9.95 -3.86
CA LEU A 197 14.34 -10.71 -2.97
C LEU A 197 15.51 -11.26 -3.78
N SER A 198 16.72 -10.97 -3.30
CA SER A 198 17.98 -11.51 -3.83
C SER A 198 18.41 -12.74 -3.04
N SER A 199 18.92 -13.77 -3.72
CA SER A 199 19.50 -14.94 -3.06
C SER A 199 21.00 -14.83 -2.76
N ASP A 200 21.70 -13.87 -3.39
CA ASP A 200 23.16 -13.90 -3.49
C ASP A 200 23.82 -12.61 -2.96
N GLU A 201 23.26 -11.44 -3.27
CA GLU A 201 23.85 -10.14 -2.93
C GLU A 201 22.83 -9.19 -2.29
N PHE A 202 23.32 -8.19 -1.55
CA PHE A 202 22.45 -7.22 -0.90
C PHE A 202 22.08 -6.09 -1.87
N PHE A 203 20.85 -5.60 -1.75
CA PHE A 203 20.39 -4.38 -2.40
C PHE A 203 20.87 -3.11 -1.69
N GLY A 204 21.28 -3.19 -0.43
CA GLY A 204 21.82 -2.03 0.31
C GLY A 204 21.45 -2.03 1.79
N THR A 205 21.22 -0.85 2.34
CA THR A 205 20.78 -0.62 3.73
C THR A 205 19.46 0.13 3.72
N ALA A 206 18.62 -0.02 4.73
CA ALA A 206 17.44 0.80 5.04
C ALA A 206 17.32 2.12 4.22
N GLY A 207 16.42 2.12 3.23
CA GLY A 207 16.12 3.28 2.37
C GLY A 207 17.19 3.67 1.33
N VAL A 208 18.29 2.92 1.20
CA VAL A 208 19.46 3.28 0.37
C VAL A 208 19.95 2.09 -0.44
N LEU A 209 19.96 2.24 -1.77
CA LEU A 209 20.53 1.26 -2.69
C LEU A 209 22.07 1.20 -2.60
N ALA A 210 22.62 0.01 -2.75
CA ALA A 210 24.04 -0.23 -2.91
C ALA A 210 24.56 0.37 -4.24
N GLU A 211 25.87 0.68 -4.28
CA GLU A 211 26.52 1.15 -5.51
C GLU A 211 26.54 0.07 -6.60
N GLU A 212 26.66 -1.19 -6.20
CA GLU A 212 26.57 -2.37 -7.04
C GLU A 212 25.30 -3.13 -6.65
N LEU A 213 24.40 -3.30 -7.61
CA LEU A 213 23.14 -3.99 -7.42
C LEU A 213 23.31 -5.49 -7.68
N PRO A 214 22.51 -6.35 -7.02
CA PRO A 214 22.53 -7.78 -7.26
C PRO A 214 22.34 -8.16 -8.73
N ASP A 215 22.96 -9.26 -9.15
CA ASP A 215 22.70 -9.86 -10.46
C ASP A 215 21.17 -10.10 -10.64
N PRO A 216 20.51 -9.50 -11.64
CA PRO A 216 19.07 -9.66 -11.82
C PRO A 216 18.58 -11.10 -12.02
N THR A 217 19.47 -12.04 -12.36
CA THR A 217 19.16 -13.46 -12.50
C THR A 217 19.01 -14.19 -11.15
N THR A 218 19.56 -13.61 -10.07
CA THR A 218 19.46 -14.13 -8.69
C THR A 218 18.35 -13.45 -7.89
N VAL A 219 17.66 -12.50 -8.52
CA VAL A 219 16.58 -11.71 -7.91
C VAL A 219 15.21 -12.16 -8.42
N LYS A 220 14.30 -12.40 -7.48
CA LYS A 220 12.90 -12.77 -7.74
C LYS A 220 11.94 -11.77 -7.14
N VAL A 221 10.75 -11.67 -7.74
CA VAL A 221 9.60 -11.00 -7.12
C VAL A 221 9.13 -11.86 -5.95
N ASP A 222 9.25 -11.33 -4.75
CA ASP A 222 8.82 -11.98 -3.50
C ASP A 222 7.52 -11.39 -2.97
N GLY A 223 7.10 -10.23 -3.45
CA GLY A 223 5.82 -9.64 -3.08
C GLY A 223 5.39 -8.52 -4.00
N ALA A 224 4.15 -8.08 -3.83
CA ALA A 224 3.60 -6.91 -4.51
C ALA A 224 2.54 -6.24 -3.63
N TYR A 225 2.36 -4.94 -3.74
CA TYR A 225 1.28 -4.23 -3.06
C TYR A 225 0.87 -2.96 -3.79
N ALA A 226 -0.35 -2.51 -3.52
CA ALA A 226 -0.87 -1.24 -3.99
C ALA A 226 -1.93 -0.66 -3.05
N GLY A 227 -2.17 0.65 -3.19
CA GLY A 227 -3.14 1.37 -2.38
C GLY A 227 -2.64 1.67 -0.97
N GLU A 228 -3.57 1.85 -0.04
CA GLU A 228 -3.26 2.10 1.37
C GLU A 228 -3.19 0.77 2.14
N ILE A 229 -2.00 0.48 2.65
CA ILE A 229 -1.68 -0.58 3.61
C ILE A 229 -1.04 0.04 4.86
N SER A 230 -0.93 -0.71 5.97
CA SER A 230 -0.10 -0.26 7.08
C SER A 230 1.37 -0.26 6.65
N ILE A 231 2.12 0.73 7.11
CA ILE A 231 3.53 0.91 6.80
C ILE A 231 4.25 1.09 8.13
N PRO A 232 5.32 0.32 8.42
CA PRO A 232 6.15 0.56 9.58
C PRO A 232 6.69 2.00 9.60
N THR A 233 6.78 2.61 10.78
CA THR A 233 7.20 4.01 10.93
C THR A 233 8.67 4.23 10.55
N ASP A 234 9.48 3.17 10.58
CA ASP A 234 10.84 3.12 10.07
C ASP A 234 10.93 2.84 8.56
N GLY A 235 9.79 2.61 7.89
CA GLY A 235 9.69 2.31 6.46
C GLY A 235 9.60 0.81 6.17
N PHE A 236 9.46 0.44 4.89
CA PHE A 236 9.78 -0.92 4.44
C PHE A 236 11.31 -1.04 4.41
N CYS A 237 11.88 -1.00 5.62
CA CYS A 237 13.21 -0.52 5.94
C CYS A 237 13.46 0.97 5.65
#